data_AF-A0AAU5LY93-F1
#
_entry.id   AF-A0AAU5LY93-F1
#
_cell.length_a   1.000
_cell.length_b   1.000
_cell.length_c   1.000
_cell.angle_alpha   90.00
_cell.angle_beta   90.00
_cell.angle_gamma   90.00
#
_symmetry.space_group_name_H-M   'P 1'
#
loop_
_entity.id
_entity.type
_entity.pdbx_description
1 polymer ?
#
loop_
_entity_poly.entity_id
_entity_poly.type
_entity_poly.pdbx_seq_one_letter_code
_entity_poly.pdbx_strand_id
1 'polypeptide(L)'
;MTQQQRRIILAGANPGLRLFDAGGQVVAFASIWTVDWSIRGAGTAIVLWYDGRVRVIADDVDLAAWLESYFVRSFLEVQGLVWPEPVIERDLVQVSMNLAAGLSVKAADVQIEMSGVLDRRTFATDNFLLDGVDHSLSLVIAPVRAARLTLGGETIPGNVQVDGTPERPSSSAFLTTAEVWRR
;
A
#
# COMPACT_ATOMS: atom_id res chain seq x y z
N MET A 1 28.85 -16.83 7.76
CA MET A 1 28.16 -15.54 7.95
C MET A 1 27.01 -15.81 8.91
N THR A 2 27.11 -15.33 10.14
CA THR A 2 25.98 -15.36 11.08
C THR A 2 24.91 -14.44 10.53
N GLN A 3 23.74 -14.96 10.16
CA GLN A 3 22.55 -14.12 9.98
C GLN A 3 22.40 -13.32 11.28
N GLN A 4 22.64 -12.01 11.24
CA GLN A 4 22.11 -11.14 12.28
C GLN A 4 20.60 -11.38 12.27
N GLN A 5 20.08 -11.93 13.37
CA GLN A 5 18.68 -12.25 13.47
C GLN A 5 17.89 -10.94 13.59
N ARG A 6 17.51 -10.38 12.44
CA ARG A 6 16.64 -9.20 12.35
C ARG A 6 15.34 -9.49 13.10
N ARG A 7 14.89 -8.54 13.93
CA ARG A 7 13.68 -8.67 14.72
C ARG A 7 12.48 -8.28 13.88
N ILE A 8 11.38 -9.01 14.03
CA ILE A 8 10.11 -8.63 13.39
C ILE A 8 9.67 -7.28 13.98
N ILE A 9 9.32 -6.34 13.11
CA ILE A 9 8.82 -5.01 13.50
C ILE A 9 7.35 -4.81 13.12
N LEU A 10 6.87 -5.53 12.10
CA LEU A 10 5.49 -5.46 11.61
C LEU A 10 5.10 -6.78 10.94
N ALA A 11 3.87 -7.22 11.17
CA ALA A 11 3.18 -8.29 10.46
C ALA A 11 1.77 -7.84 10.05
N GLY A 12 1.34 -8.13 8.81
CA GLY A 12 0.03 -7.75 8.32
C GLY A 12 -0.14 -7.84 6.80
N ALA A 13 -0.72 -6.80 6.22
CA ALA A 13 -0.97 -6.62 4.80
C ALA A 13 -0.85 -5.14 4.40
N ASN A 14 -0.38 -4.89 3.19
CA ASN A 14 -0.25 -3.58 2.55
C ASN A 14 -0.60 -3.61 1.04
N PRO A 15 -1.86 -3.85 0.65
CA PRO A 15 -2.30 -3.59 -0.71
C PRO A 15 -2.00 -2.16 -1.14
N GLY A 16 -1.57 -2.00 -2.40
CA GLY A 16 -1.17 -0.72 -2.95
C GLY A 16 -1.75 -0.49 -4.35
N LEU A 17 -1.94 0.77 -4.71
CA LEU A 17 -2.29 1.17 -6.07
C LEU A 17 -1.62 2.48 -6.47
N ARG A 18 -1.30 2.58 -7.76
CA ARG A 18 -1.08 3.83 -8.49
C ARG A 18 -2.04 3.88 -9.67
N LEU A 19 -2.66 5.03 -9.87
CA LEU A 19 -3.46 5.32 -11.05
C LEU A 19 -2.71 6.29 -11.94
N PHE A 20 -2.84 6.11 -13.25
CA PHE A 20 -2.17 6.91 -14.26
C PHE A 20 -3.18 7.55 -15.22
N ASP A 21 -2.89 8.77 -15.66
CA ASP A 21 -3.61 9.40 -16.76
C ASP A 21 -3.21 8.81 -18.12
N ALA A 22 -3.80 9.34 -19.20
CA ALA A 22 -3.48 8.92 -20.57
C ALA A 22 -2.04 9.28 -21.01
N GLY A 23 -1.40 10.24 -20.34
CA GLY A 23 -0.01 10.64 -20.57
C GLY A 23 1.00 9.81 -19.77
N GLY A 24 0.54 8.87 -18.95
CA GLY A 24 1.39 8.03 -18.10
C GLY A 24 1.86 8.72 -16.82
N GLN A 25 1.25 9.85 -16.43
CA GLN A 25 1.55 10.51 -15.17
C GLN A 25 0.71 9.93 -14.03
N VAL A 26 1.30 9.83 -12.84
CA VAL A 26 0.59 9.39 -11.64
C VAL A 26 -0.42 10.45 -11.25
N VAL A 27 -1.69 10.06 -11.14
CA VAL A 27 -2.77 10.93 -10.69
C VAL A 27 -3.22 10.63 -9.27
N ALA A 28 -3.00 9.41 -8.79
CA ALA A 28 -3.29 9.02 -7.42
C ALA A 28 -2.42 7.84 -6.98
N PHE A 29 -2.14 7.76 -5.69
CA PHE A 29 -1.49 6.62 -5.04
C PHE A 29 -2.21 6.31 -3.73
N ALA A 30 -2.39 5.03 -3.41
CA ALA A 30 -2.84 4.62 -2.07
C ALA A 30 -2.08 3.38 -1.60
N SER A 31 -1.73 3.37 -0.31
CA SER A 31 -1.21 2.22 0.44
C SER A 31 -2.17 1.94 1.60
N ILE A 32 -2.75 0.74 1.60
CA ILE A 32 -3.81 0.34 2.52
C ILE A 32 -3.24 -0.69 3.48
N TRP A 33 -3.17 -0.35 4.76
CA TRP A 33 -2.59 -1.21 5.77
C TRP A 33 -3.67 -1.95 6.57
N THR A 34 -3.43 -3.24 6.80
CA THR A 34 -4.06 -4.03 7.85
C THR A 34 -2.94 -4.65 8.66
N VAL A 35 -2.65 -4.06 9.82
CA VAL A 35 -1.56 -4.47 10.71
C VAL A 35 -2.11 -5.41 11.76
N ASP A 36 -1.70 -6.67 11.71
CA ASP A 36 -2.06 -7.69 12.70
C ASP A 36 -1.24 -7.51 13.98
N TRP A 37 0.04 -7.14 13.82
CA TRP A 37 0.96 -6.85 14.91
C TRP A 37 2.08 -5.92 14.47
N SER A 38 2.48 -4.98 15.32
CA SER A 38 3.72 -4.22 15.15
C SER A 38 4.26 -3.73 16.49
N ILE A 39 5.49 -3.21 16.49
CA ILE A 39 6.06 -2.51 17.64
C ILE A 39 5.31 -1.22 18.02
N ARG A 40 4.35 -0.77 17.20
CA ARG A 40 3.50 0.41 17.42
C ARG A 40 2.02 0.06 17.59
N GLY A 41 1.69 -1.22 17.76
CA GLY A 41 0.30 -1.68 17.87
C GLY A 41 -0.25 -2.27 16.57
N ALA A 42 -1.55 -2.50 16.54
CA ALA A 42 -2.28 -3.12 15.44
C ALA A 42 -3.43 -2.20 15.00
N GLY A 43 -3.89 -2.34 13.76
CA GLY A 43 -4.94 -1.48 13.22
C GLY A 43 -4.93 -1.39 11.70
N THR A 44 -5.85 -0.58 11.17
CA THR A 44 -5.98 -0.33 9.73
C THR A 44 -5.70 1.14 9.42
N ALA A 45 -5.08 1.40 8.27
CA ALA A 45 -4.77 2.76 7.83
C ALA A 45 -4.80 2.87 6.31
N ILE A 46 -5.09 4.07 5.79
CA ILE A 46 -4.88 4.44 4.39
C ILE A 46 -3.86 5.56 4.36
N VAL A 47 -2.79 5.40 3.59
CA VAL A 47 -1.92 6.50 3.17
C VAL A 47 -2.23 6.82 1.72
N LEU A 48 -2.85 7.97 1.48
CA LEU A 48 -3.35 8.41 0.19
C LEU A 48 -2.57 9.63 -0.28
N TRP A 49 -2.12 9.60 -1.52
CA TRP A 49 -1.67 10.79 -2.25
C TRP A 49 -2.61 11.10 -3.40
N TYR A 50 -3.05 12.35 -3.48
CA TYR A 50 -3.87 12.88 -4.57
C TYR A 50 -3.67 14.40 -4.66
N ASP A 51 -3.51 14.91 -5.89
CA ASP A 51 -3.38 16.35 -6.17
C ASP A 51 -2.32 17.06 -5.29
N GLY A 52 -1.15 16.43 -5.15
CA GLY A 52 -0.02 16.97 -4.38
C GLY A 52 -0.21 16.98 -2.86
N ARG A 53 -1.28 16.36 -2.34
CA ARG A 53 -1.57 16.25 -0.90
C ARG A 53 -1.43 14.81 -0.44
N VAL A 54 -0.93 14.64 0.78
CA VAL A 54 -0.90 13.35 1.48
C VAL A 54 -1.95 13.38 2.59
N ARG A 55 -2.86 12.42 2.58
CA ARG A 55 -3.84 12.16 3.65
C ARG A 55 -3.53 10.81 4.29
N VAL A 56 -3.62 10.75 5.60
CA VAL A 56 -3.43 9.51 6.38
C VAL A 56 -4.68 9.30 7.23
N ILE A 57 -5.43 8.23 6.97
CA ILE A 57 -6.73 7.99 7.60
C ILE A 57 -6.64 6.71 8.41
N ALA A 58 -6.95 6.76 9.71
CA ALA A 58 -6.96 5.60 10.61
C ALA A 58 -7.71 5.89 11.91
N ASP A 59 -8.14 4.86 12.65
CA ASP A 59 -8.65 5.03 14.01
C ASP A 59 -7.50 5.36 14.99
N ASP A 60 -6.38 4.62 14.85
CA ASP A 60 -5.11 4.86 15.55
C ASP A 60 -4.19 5.75 14.70
N VAL A 61 -4.19 7.04 15.03
CA VAL A 61 -3.40 8.07 14.34
C VAL A 61 -1.89 7.94 14.59
N ASP A 62 -1.47 7.37 15.71
CA ASP A 62 -0.03 7.21 16.04
C ASP A 62 0.57 6.06 15.25
N LEU A 63 -0.17 4.95 15.10
CA LEU A 63 0.18 3.87 14.19
C LEU A 63 0.25 4.39 12.76
N ALA A 64 -0.76 5.15 12.31
CA ALA A 64 -0.84 5.62 10.93
C ALA A 64 0.26 6.63 10.57
N ALA A 65 0.59 7.56 11.47
CA ALA A 65 1.73 8.48 11.32
C ALA A 65 3.06 7.72 11.20
N TRP A 66 3.23 6.66 11.99
CA TRP A 66 4.41 5.80 11.88
C TRP A 66 4.45 5.03 10.56
N LEU A 67 3.34 4.45 10.11
CA LEU A 67 3.26 3.73 8.83
C LEU A 67 3.65 4.63 7.65
N GLU A 68 3.12 5.85 7.62
CA GLU A 68 3.45 6.84 6.59
C GLU A 68 4.93 7.21 6.61
N SER A 69 5.43 7.66 7.78
CA SER A 69 6.78 8.22 7.89
C SER A 69 7.88 7.17 7.79
N TYR A 70 7.66 5.98 8.36
CA TYR A 70 8.67 4.92 8.43
C TYR A 70 8.72 4.05 7.16
N PHE A 71 7.57 3.76 6.56
CA PHE A 71 7.48 2.87 5.40
C PHE A 71 7.15 3.63 4.12
N VAL A 72 5.93 4.18 4.03
CA VAL A 72 5.33 4.58 2.74
C VAL A 72 6.14 5.67 2.04
N ARG A 73 6.65 6.65 2.77
CA ARG A 73 7.48 7.74 2.23
C ARG A 73 8.77 7.24 1.56
N SER A 74 9.25 6.05 1.90
CA SER A 74 10.46 5.44 1.33
C SER A 74 10.17 4.49 0.15
N PHE A 75 8.90 4.23 -0.17
CA PHE A 75 8.54 3.30 -1.24
C PHE A 75 8.87 3.85 -2.63
N LEU A 76 9.26 2.97 -3.54
CA LEU A 76 9.55 3.34 -4.93
C LEU A 76 8.28 3.84 -5.65
N GLU A 77 7.12 3.35 -5.23
CA GLU A 77 5.80 3.71 -5.74
C GLU A 77 5.49 5.21 -5.60
N VAL A 78 6.09 5.89 -4.62
CA VAL A 78 5.88 7.32 -4.35
C VAL A 78 7.05 8.18 -4.83
N GLN A 79 8.10 7.57 -5.37
CA GLN A 79 9.27 8.29 -5.88
C GLN A 79 8.87 9.26 -7.00
N GLY A 80 9.34 10.50 -6.89
CA GLY A 80 9.05 11.56 -7.87
C GLY A 80 7.73 12.31 -7.62
N LEU A 81 6.91 11.88 -6.64
CA LEU A 81 5.75 12.64 -6.20
C LEU A 81 6.16 13.74 -5.22
N VAL A 82 5.47 14.88 -5.26
CA VAL A 82 5.56 15.88 -4.19
C VAL A 82 4.90 15.29 -2.94
N TRP A 83 5.69 15.11 -1.89
CA TRP A 83 5.27 14.42 -0.68
C TRP A 83 5.40 15.32 0.56
N PRO A 84 4.43 16.24 0.78
CA PRO A 84 4.44 17.15 1.93
C PRO A 84 4.21 16.41 3.26
N GLU A 85 4.15 17.17 4.35
CA GLU A 85 3.64 16.66 5.62
C GLU A 85 2.19 16.18 5.46
N PRO A 86 1.84 14.99 5.98
CA PRO A 86 0.51 14.43 5.82
C PRO A 86 -0.52 15.16 6.66
N VAL A 87 -1.74 15.25 6.13
CA VAL A 87 -2.93 15.54 6.94
C VAL A 87 -3.40 14.22 7.55
N ILE A 88 -3.29 14.09 8.88
CA ILE A 88 -3.72 12.88 9.59
C ILE A 88 -5.15 13.07 10.09
N GLU A 89 -6.03 12.14 9.72
CA GLU A 89 -7.46 12.16 10.00
C GLU A 89 -7.85 10.91 10.79
N ARG A 90 -8.63 11.10 11.85
CA ARG A 90 -9.17 9.98 12.62
C ARG A 90 -10.49 9.51 12.01
N ASP A 91 -10.51 8.31 11.45
CA ASP A 91 -11.73 7.64 10.96
C ASP A 91 -11.52 6.10 10.93
N LEU A 92 -12.60 5.34 11.03
CA LEU A 92 -12.57 3.89 10.92
C LEU A 92 -12.30 3.47 9.48
N VAL A 93 -11.20 2.75 9.28
CA VAL A 93 -10.87 2.14 7.98
C VAL A 93 -11.40 0.72 7.92
N GLN A 94 -12.42 0.51 7.08
CA GLN A 94 -13.00 -0.80 6.82
C GLN A 94 -12.34 -1.43 5.60
N VAL A 95 -11.73 -2.60 5.76
CA VAL A 95 -11.04 -3.34 4.69
C VAL A 95 -11.69 -4.71 4.52
N SER A 96 -12.08 -5.06 3.30
CA SER A 96 -12.49 -6.40 2.90
C SER A 96 -11.61 -6.86 1.74
N MET A 97 -10.73 -7.82 1.99
CA MET A 97 -9.77 -8.33 1.01
C MET A 97 -9.89 -9.84 0.85
N ASN A 98 -9.83 -10.31 -0.39
CA ASN A 98 -9.78 -11.71 -0.74
C ASN A 98 -8.86 -11.88 -1.97
N LEU A 99 -7.77 -12.65 -1.82
CA LEU A 99 -6.81 -12.88 -2.92
C LEU A 99 -7.42 -13.57 -4.15
N ALA A 100 -8.62 -14.15 -4.05
CA ALA A 100 -9.37 -14.68 -5.19
C ALA A 100 -10.11 -13.58 -5.96
N ALA A 101 -10.71 -12.62 -5.25
CA ALA A 101 -11.69 -11.69 -5.79
C ALA A 101 -11.21 -10.25 -5.94
N GLY A 102 -10.41 -9.74 -5.00
CA GLY A 102 -10.04 -8.33 -4.96
C GLY A 102 -10.04 -7.72 -3.55
N LEU A 103 -10.21 -6.41 -3.51
CA LEU A 103 -10.29 -5.62 -2.28
C LEU A 103 -11.35 -4.52 -2.42
N SER A 104 -12.04 -4.25 -1.31
CA SER A 104 -12.89 -3.08 -1.11
C SER A 104 -12.51 -2.41 0.21
N VAL A 105 -12.34 -1.10 0.19
CA VAL A 105 -11.99 -0.28 1.35
C VAL A 105 -12.90 0.93 1.42
N LYS A 106 -13.29 1.31 2.63
CA LYS A 106 -14.04 2.53 2.91
C LYS A 106 -13.52 3.20 4.19
N ALA A 107 -13.29 4.51 4.13
CA ALA A 107 -12.96 5.35 5.28
C ALA A 107 -13.26 6.81 4.93
N ALA A 108 -13.85 7.59 5.84
CA ALA A 108 -14.22 8.99 5.57
C ALA A 108 -14.96 9.16 4.23
N ASP A 109 -14.42 10.00 3.34
CA ASP A 109 -14.89 10.25 1.97
C ASP A 109 -14.18 9.38 0.91
N VAL A 110 -13.35 8.42 1.34
CA VAL A 110 -12.53 7.55 0.48
C VAL A 110 -13.18 6.19 0.29
N GLN A 111 -13.30 5.76 -0.96
CA GLN A 111 -13.62 4.38 -1.33
C GLN A 111 -12.60 3.87 -2.36
N ILE A 112 -12.07 2.68 -2.11
CA ILE A 112 -11.13 2.00 -3.01
C ILE A 112 -11.67 0.62 -3.35
N GLU A 113 -11.64 0.29 -4.65
CA GLU A 113 -11.98 -1.03 -5.15
C GLU A 113 -10.88 -1.55 -6.06
N MET A 114 -10.50 -2.80 -5.90
CA MET A 114 -9.46 -3.48 -6.67
C MET A 114 -9.98 -4.84 -7.11
N SER A 115 -9.80 -5.21 -8.38
CA SER A 115 -10.38 -6.44 -8.92
C SER A 115 -9.62 -7.00 -10.12
N GLY A 116 -9.97 -8.22 -10.52
CA GLY A 116 -9.32 -8.91 -11.62
C GLY A 116 -7.91 -9.37 -11.26
N VAL A 117 -7.79 -10.13 -10.17
CA VAL A 117 -6.51 -10.70 -9.71
C VAL A 117 -5.87 -11.52 -10.84
N LEU A 118 -4.61 -11.22 -11.15
CA LEU A 118 -3.87 -11.78 -12.28
C LEU A 118 -3.06 -13.02 -11.89
N ASP A 119 -2.49 -13.02 -10.67
CA ASP A 119 -1.60 -14.07 -10.16
C ASP A 119 -1.54 -14.02 -8.62
N ARG A 120 -0.94 -15.03 -7.96
CA ARG A 120 -0.56 -15.00 -6.53
C ARG A 120 0.79 -15.66 -6.36
N ARG A 121 1.74 -14.96 -5.74
CA ARG A 121 3.09 -15.47 -5.51
C ARG A 121 3.71 -14.91 -4.25
N THR A 122 4.68 -15.63 -3.71
CA THR A 122 5.52 -15.13 -2.62
C THR A 122 6.57 -14.16 -3.16
N PHE A 123 6.86 -13.12 -2.40
CA PHE A 123 7.99 -12.24 -2.57
C PHE A 123 8.79 -12.21 -1.27
N ALA A 124 10.13 -12.22 -1.37
CA ALA A 124 11.01 -12.03 -0.23
C ALA A 124 12.29 -11.30 -0.67
N THR A 125 12.78 -10.41 0.17
CA THR A 125 14.08 -9.74 0.03
C THR A 125 14.68 -9.45 1.40
N ASP A 126 16.00 -9.51 1.49
CA ASP A 126 16.76 -9.13 2.70
C ASP A 126 17.35 -7.71 2.61
N ASN A 127 17.12 -7.02 1.49
CA ASN A 127 17.73 -5.73 1.13
C ASN A 127 16.65 -4.76 0.65
N PHE A 128 15.65 -4.50 1.51
CA PHE A 128 14.68 -3.43 1.28
C PHE A 128 15.14 -2.18 2.04
N LEU A 129 15.50 -1.12 1.32
CA LEU A 129 15.95 0.12 1.93
C LEU A 129 14.76 0.98 2.32
N LEU A 130 14.65 1.32 3.61
CA LEU A 130 13.77 2.36 4.14
C LEU A 130 14.63 3.45 4.75
N ASP A 131 14.58 4.66 4.20
CA ASP A 131 15.43 5.80 4.61
C ASP A 131 16.92 5.44 4.81
N GLY A 132 17.48 4.70 3.86
CA GLY A 132 18.89 4.25 3.90
C GLY A 132 19.19 3.12 4.89
N VAL A 133 18.20 2.54 5.56
CA VAL A 133 18.34 1.40 6.47
C VAL A 133 17.80 0.13 5.84
N ASP A 134 18.62 -0.93 5.80
CA ASP A 134 18.22 -2.23 5.29
C ASP A 134 17.20 -2.93 6.20
N HIS A 135 16.14 -3.42 5.57
CA HIS A 135 15.11 -4.25 6.16
C HIS A 135 14.96 -5.54 5.33
N SER A 136 14.48 -6.61 5.96
CA SER A 136 13.95 -7.75 5.23
C SER A 136 12.43 -7.65 5.13
N LEU A 137 11.89 -8.00 3.97
CA LEU A 137 10.46 -8.06 3.68
C LEU A 137 10.12 -9.44 3.10
N SER A 138 9.05 -10.06 3.60
CA SER A 138 8.42 -11.21 2.96
C SER A 138 6.91 -11.02 2.91
N LEU A 139 6.26 -11.38 1.80
CA LEU A 139 4.82 -11.25 1.62
C LEU A 139 4.29 -12.19 0.54
N VAL A 140 2.97 -12.35 0.49
CA VAL A 140 2.24 -12.82 -0.69
C VAL A 140 1.73 -11.60 -1.45
N ILE A 141 2.01 -11.52 -2.74
CA ILE A 141 1.54 -10.45 -3.64
C ILE A 141 0.62 -11.02 -4.71
N ALA A 142 -0.45 -10.28 -5.01
CA ALA A 142 -1.40 -10.60 -6.06
C ALA A 142 -1.68 -9.35 -6.90
N PRO A 143 -1.01 -9.17 -8.07
CA PRO A 143 -1.27 -8.05 -8.95
C PRO A 143 -2.71 -8.11 -9.49
N VAL A 144 -3.35 -6.95 -9.65
CA VAL A 144 -4.73 -6.84 -10.11
C VAL A 144 -4.83 -6.08 -11.43
N ARG A 145 -5.87 -6.36 -12.22
CA ARG A 145 -6.09 -5.72 -13.53
C ARG A 145 -6.68 -4.32 -13.42
N ALA A 146 -7.50 -4.08 -12.41
CA ALA A 146 -8.26 -2.85 -12.27
C ALA A 146 -8.28 -2.37 -10.83
N ALA A 147 -8.27 -1.05 -10.68
CA ALA A 147 -8.51 -0.37 -9.42
C ALA A 147 -9.32 0.91 -9.68
N ARG A 148 -10.13 1.30 -8.71
CA ARG A 148 -10.90 2.54 -8.69
C ARG A 148 -10.68 3.22 -7.35
N LEU A 149 -10.44 4.53 -7.39
CA LEU A 149 -10.43 5.41 -6.24
C LEU A 149 -11.56 6.42 -6.39
N THR A 150 -12.39 6.55 -5.36
CA THR A 150 -13.44 7.56 -5.26
C THR A 150 -13.15 8.44 -4.05
N LEU A 151 -13.20 9.75 -4.23
CA LEU A 151 -13.04 10.77 -3.18
C LEU A 151 -14.26 11.69 -3.20
N GLY A 152 -14.94 11.88 -2.07
CA GLY A 152 -16.11 12.76 -1.99
C GLY A 152 -17.28 12.34 -2.91
N GLY A 153 -17.34 11.07 -3.30
CA GLY A 153 -18.32 10.56 -4.27
C GLY A 153 -17.91 10.67 -5.74
N GLU A 154 -16.78 11.31 -6.05
CA GLU A 154 -16.26 11.44 -7.41
C GLU A 154 -15.16 10.39 -7.67
N THR A 155 -15.28 9.66 -8.78
CA THR A 155 -14.22 8.74 -9.21
C THR A 155 -13.05 9.53 -9.78
N ILE A 156 -11.85 9.29 -9.23
CA ILE A 156 -10.63 9.89 -9.73
C ILE A 156 -10.29 9.30 -11.11
N PRO A 157 -10.15 10.14 -12.16
CA PRO A 157 -9.85 9.64 -13.50
C PRO A 157 -8.43 9.11 -13.57
N GLY A 158 -8.27 7.82 -13.80
CA GLY A 158 -6.98 7.17 -13.97
C GLY A 158 -7.11 5.66 -14.14
N ASN A 159 -6.06 5.03 -14.66
CA ASN A 159 -6.04 3.60 -14.95
C ASN A 159 -4.85 2.93 -14.29
N VAL A 160 -5.04 1.66 -13.95
CA VAL A 160 -3.95 0.76 -13.57
C VAL A 160 -3.14 0.44 -14.82
N GLN A 161 -1.82 0.57 -14.72
CA GLN A 161 -0.88 0.02 -15.68
C GLN A 161 -0.56 -1.44 -15.32
N VAL A 162 -0.76 -2.33 -16.29
CA VAL A 162 -0.42 -3.76 -16.22
C VAL A 162 0.69 -4.03 -17.22
N ASP A 163 1.72 -4.75 -16.80
CA ASP A 163 2.90 -5.08 -17.61
C ASP A 163 3.38 -6.52 -17.26
N GLY A 164 4.57 -6.91 -17.71
CA GLY A 164 5.16 -8.22 -17.49
C GLY A 164 4.73 -9.24 -18.53
N THR A 165 4.85 -10.53 -18.20
CA THR A 165 4.47 -11.64 -19.09
C THR A 165 3.18 -12.31 -18.60
N PRO A 166 2.49 -13.10 -19.44
CA PRO A 166 1.31 -13.87 -19.00
C PRO A 166 1.59 -14.77 -17.79
N GLU A 167 2.80 -15.33 -17.67
CA GLU A 167 3.22 -16.22 -16.58
C GLU A 167 3.68 -15.45 -15.34
N ARG A 168 4.05 -14.17 -15.49
CA ARG A 168 4.53 -13.32 -14.41
C ARG A 168 4.04 -11.88 -14.61
N PRO A 169 2.73 -11.64 -14.46
CA PRO A 169 2.19 -10.30 -14.63
C PRO A 169 2.68 -9.38 -13.52
N SER A 170 2.88 -8.12 -13.87
CA SER A 170 3.07 -7.00 -12.95
C SER A 170 1.91 -6.03 -13.09
N SER A 171 1.64 -5.29 -12.03
CA SER A 171 0.61 -4.28 -12.02
C SER A 171 0.99 -3.19 -11.05
N SER A 172 0.65 -1.96 -11.41
CA SER A 172 0.70 -0.80 -10.53
C SER A 172 -0.36 -0.82 -9.42
N ALA A 173 -1.24 -1.82 -9.44
CA ALA A 173 -2.18 -2.10 -8.37
C ALA A 173 -2.05 -3.57 -7.95
N PHE A 174 -1.94 -3.83 -6.65
CA PHE A 174 -1.70 -5.17 -6.13
C PHE A 174 -2.26 -5.35 -4.72
N LEU A 175 -2.70 -6.57 -4.41
CA LEU A 175 -2.99 -6.98 -3.05
C LEU A 175 -1.71 -7.52 -2.44
N THR A 176 -1.50 -7.30 -1.15
CA THR A 176 -0.51 -8.07 -0.37
C THR A 176 -1.15 -8.64 0.90
N THR A 177 -0.60 -9.73 1.41
CA THR A 177 -0.91 -10.31 2.72
C THR A 177 0.26 -11.14 3.23
N ALA A 178 0.18 -11.62 4.47
CA ALA A 178 1.28 -12.31 5.14
C ALA A 178 2.59 -11.51 5.06
N GLU A 179 2.46 -10.19 5.11
CA GLU A 179 3.55 -9.23 5.00
C GLU A 179 4.27 -9.15 6.33
N VAL A 180 5.57 -9.43 6.33
CA VAL A 180 6.41 -9.42 7.53
C VAL A 180 7.66 -8.60 7.26
N TRP A 181 7.84 -7.57 8.07
CA TRP A 181 9.00 -6.69 8.06
C TRP A 181 9.93 -7.01 9.23
N ARG A 182 11.24 -7.00 8.98
CA ARG A 182 12.26 -7.17 10.03
C ARG A 182 13.39 -6.17 9.90
N ARG A 183 13.94 -5.78 11.05
CA ARG A 183 15.09 -4.88 11.20
C ARG A 183 16.16 -5.50 12.09
#